data_AF-A0A942AK81-F1
#
_entry.id   AF-A0A942AK81-F1
#
_cell.length_a   1.000
_cell.length_b   1.000
_cell.length_c   1.000
_cell.angle_alpha   90.00
_cell.angle_beta   90.00
_cell.angle_gamma   90.00
#
_symmetry.space_group_name_H-M   'P 1'
#
loop_
_entity.id
_entity.type
_entity.pdbx_description
1 polymer ?
#
loop_
_entity_poly.entity_id
_entity_poly.type
_entity_poly.pdbx_seq_one_letter_code
_entity_poly.pdbx_strand_id
1 'polypeptide(L)'
;MKKIKNFIYTMLILLSVTLNSCFDKYLDIVPDNIATIENAFSMRVTAERFLFTCYSWLPNDASFDDAPGLLAGDEFWAIHDGAESYSGNALKIAKGDQGVTNPYLNYWDGAEGGKPLFRAIRECNIFLENVDKIPDIEELDRENWTGEVLFLKAYYHFL
;
A
#
# COMPACT_ATOMS: atom_id res chain seq x y z
N MET A 1 -42.84 -25.68 -45.57
CA MET A 1 -41.45 -25.99 -45.16
C MET A 1 -40.62 -24.78 -44.71
N LYS A 2 -40.66 -23.63 -45.40
CA LYS A 2 -39.90 -22.41 -45.00
C LYS A 2 -40.27 -21.85 -43.61
N LYS A 3 -41.55 -21.85 -43.22
CA LYS A 3 -41.99 -21.38 -41.88
C LYS A 3 -41.46 -22.24 -40.73
N ILE A 4 -41.37 -23.55 -40.92
CA ILE A 4 -40.83 -24.49 -39.92
C ILE A 4 -39.31 -24.34 -39.79
N LYS A 5 -38.59 -24.18 -40.91
CA LYS A 5 -37.15 -23.86 -40.88
C LYS A 5 -36.87 -22.56 -40.15
N ASN A 6 -37.64 -21.50 -40.42
CA ASN A 6 -37.47 -20.22 -39.73
C ASN A 6 -37.73 -20.36 -38.22
N PHE A 7 -38.79 -21.08 -37.81
CA PHE A 7 -39.08 -21.34 -36.39
C PHE A 7 -37.94 -22.10 -35.68
N ILE A 8 -37.34 -23.10 -36.34
CA ILE A 8 -36.20 -23.85 -35.83
C ILE A 8 -34.97 -22.94 -35.70
N TYR A 9 -34.70 -22.07 -36.68
CA TYR A 9 -33.61 -21.10 -36.59
C TYR A 9 -33.82 -20.09 -35.44
N THR A 10 -35.06 -19.60 -35.23
CA THR A 10 -35.34 -18.71 -34.10
C THR A 10 -35.14 -19.40 -32.76
N MET A 11 -35.52 -20.68 -32.65
CA MET A 11 -35.34 -21.45 -31.42
C MET A 11 -33.86 -21.74 -31.12
N LEU A 12 -33.06 -22.02 -32.15
CA LEU A 12 -31.61 -22.25 -32.02
C LEU A 12 -30.87 -20.98 -31.56
N ILE A 13 -31.27 -19.82 -32.09
CA ILE A 13 -30.71 -18.52 -31.69
C ILE A 13 -31.09 -18.22 -30.23
N LEU A 14 -32.32 -18.49 -29.83
CA LEU A 14 -32.78 -18.32 -28.44
C LEU A 14 -31.98 -19.21 -27.47
N LEU A 15 -31.69 -20.45 -27.87
CA LEU A 15 -30.89 -21.39 -27.08
C LEU A 15 -29.42 -20.96 -26.96
N SER A 16 -28.84 -20.36 -28.00
CA SER A 16 -27.47 -19.82 -27.93
C SER A 16 -27.32 -18.61 -27.00
N VAL A 17 -28.39 -17.83 -26.81
CA VAL A 17 -28.36 -16.66 -25.89
C VAL A 17 -28.43 -17.12 -24.43
N THR A 18 -29.15 -18.20 -24.13
CA THR A 18 -29.30 -18.72 -22.76
C THR A 18 -28.10 -19.52 -22.25
N LEU A 19 -27.19 -19.98 -23.13
CA LEU A 19 -26.01 -20.75 -22.71
C LEU A 19 -24.85 -19.88 -22.19
N ASN A 20 -24.91 -18.56 -22.37
CA ASN A 20 -23.86 -17.63 -21.93
C ASN A 20 -24.06 -17.10 -20.50
N SER A 21 -25.19 -17.36 -19.82
CA SER A 21 -25.52 -16.69 -18.55
C SER A 21 -25.23 -17.51 -17.28
N CYS A 22 -24.55 -18.66 -17.37
CA CYS A 22 -24.43 -19.60 -16.23
C CYS A 22 -22.99 -20.00 -15.85
N PHE A 23 -21.95 -19.48 -16.53
CA PHE A 23 -20.56 -19.90 -16.29
C PHE A 23 -19.72 -18.95 -15.43
N ASP A 24 -20.14 -17.70 -15.22
CA ASP A 24 -19.31 -16.72 -14.50
C ASP A 24 -19.12 -17.08 -13.01
N LYS A 25 -20.15 -17.64 -12.35
CA LYS A 25 -20.08 -17.98 -10.92
C LYS A 25 -19.36 -19.29 -10.58
N TYR A 26 -19.06 -20.14 -11.56
CA TYR A 26 -18.37 -21.42 -11.33
C TYR A 26 -16.85 -21.23 -11.25
N LEU A 27 -16.31 -20.19 -11.87
CA LEU A 27 -14.87 -19.91 -11.89
C LEU A 27 -14.44 -18.92 -10.80
N ASP A 28 -15.36 -18.15 -10.24
CA ASP A 28 -15.14 -17.26 -9.08
C ASP A 28 -15.18 -18.03 -7.74
N ILE A 29 -14.43 -19.13 -7.65
CA ILE A 29 -14.19 -19.83 -6.38
C ILE A 29 -13.01 -19.12 -5.70
N VAL A 30 -13.30 -17.95 -5.14
CA VAL A 30 -12.38 -17.22 -4.27
C VAL A 30 -12.38 -17.96 -2.93
N PRO A 31 -11.25 -18.49 -2.44
CA PRO A 31 -11.21 -19.14 -1.14
C PRO A 31 -11.79 -18.23 -0.04
N ASP A 32 -12.61 -18.82 0.84
CA ASP A 32 -13.10 -18.12 2.02
C ASP A 32 -11.89 -17.60 2.81
N ASN A 33 -11.93 -16.32 3.20
CA ASN A 33 -10.91 -15.63 4.00
C ASN A 33 -9.73 -14.96 3.25
N ILE A 34 -9.91 -14.54 1.98
CA ILE A 34 -8.91 -13.68 1.33
C ILE A 34 -9.05 -12.23 1.84
N ALA A 35 -7.91 -11.63 2.19
CA ALA A 35 -7.83 -10.20 2.50
C ALA A 35 -8.04 -9.41 1.20
N THR A 36 -9.23 -8.84 1.04
CA THR A 36 -9.56 -7.90 -0.04
C THR A 36 -9.65 -6.48 0.49
N ILE A 37 -9.55 -5.49 -0.40
CA ILE A 37 -9.70 -4.08 -0.02
C ILE A 37 -11.11 -3.85 0.51
N GLU A 38 -12.14 -4.43 -0.11
CA GLU A 38 -13.52 -4.33 0.33
C GLU A 38 -13.70 -4.88 1.76
N ASN A 39 -13.07 -6.00 2.08
CA ASN A 39 -13.10 -6.58 3.42
C ASN A 39 -12.42 -5.67 4.45
N ALA A 40 -11.36 -4.95 4.07
CA ALA A 40 -10.68 -4.01 4.96
C ALA A 40 -11.58 -2.86 5.41
N PHE A 41 -12.50 -2.38 4.55
CA PHE A 41 -13.41 -1.27 4.87
C PHE A 41 -14.84 -1.73 5.22
N SER A 42 -15.06 -3.03 5.42
CA SER A 42 -16.38 -3.62 5.70
C SER A 42 -16.92 -3.31 7.09
N MET A 43 -16.06 -3.00 8.07
CA MET A 43 -16.44 -2.65 9.44
C MET A 43 -15.48 -1.61 10.00
N ARG A 44 -15.92 -0.79 10.95
CA ARG A 44 -15.07 0.22 11.63
C ARG A 44 -13.77 -0.38 12.16
N VAL A 45 -13.82 -1.56 12.79
CA VAL A 45 -12.63 -2.21 13.37
C VAL A 45 -11.61 -2.66 12.30
N THR A 46 -12.07 -3.12 11.14
CA THR A 46 -11.15 -3.51 10.06
C THR A 46 -10.57 -2.28 9.37
N ALA A 47 -11.37 -1.21 9.24
CA ALA A 47 -10.90 0.05 8.69
C ALA A 47 -9.85 0.71 9.61
N GLU A 48 -10.05 0.66 10.92
CA GLU A 48 -9.08 1.11 11.92
C GLU A 48 -7.75 0.33 11.84
N ARG A 49 -7.80 -0.97 11.56
CA ARG A 49 -6.58 -1.74 11.28
C ARG A 49 -5.86 -1.24 10.03
N PHE A 50 -6.60 -0.88 8.98
CA PHE A 50 -6.01 -0.30 7.77
C PHE A 50 -5.42 1.09 8.05
N LEU A 51 -6.07 1.91 8.89
CA LEU A 51 -5.51 3.18 9.36
C LEU A 51 -4.14 2.95 10.03
N PHE A 52 -4.02 1.94 10.91
CA PHE A 52 -2.72 1.61 11.51
C PHE A 52 -1.70 1.10 10.51
N THR A 53 -2.11 0.45 9.42
CA THR A 53 -1.19 0.14 8.31
C THR A 53 -0.61 1.43 7.72
N CYS A 54 -1.43 2.47 7.52
CA CYS A 54 -0.93 3.77 7.06
C CYS A 54 0.14 4.31 8.01
N TYR A 55 -0.11 4.30 9.33
CA TYR A 55 0.86 4.73 10.34
C TYR A 55 2.14 3.89 10.39
N SER A 56 2.05 2.59 10.10
CA SER A 56 3.18 1.65 10.25
C SER A 56 4.38 1.97 9.35
N TRP A 57 4.18 2.81 8.34
CA TRP A 57 5.22 3.26 7.43
C TRP A 57 6.07 4.41 7.94
N LEU A 58 5.68 5.04 9.06
CA LEU A 58 6.50 6.07 9.69
C LEU A 58 7.92 5.54 9.91
N PRO A 59 8.95 6.22 9.39
CA PRO A 59 10.32 5.79 9.60
C PRO A 59 10.75 6.01 11.05
N ASN A 60 11.73 5.22 11.48
CA ASN A 60 12.33 5.40 12.79
C ASN A 60 13.44 6.47 12.70
N ASP A 61 13.06 7.73 12.86
CA ASP A 61 13.99 8.87 12.79
C ASP A 61 15.02 8.90 13.93
N ALA A 62 14.87 8.04 14.94
CA ALA A 62 15.85 7.86 16.02
C ALA A 62 16.85 6.71 15.76
N SER A 63 16.75 6.03 14.60
CA SER A 63 17.71 4.97 14.24
C SER A 63 19.07 5.57 13.93
N PHE A 64 20.13 5.07 14.57
CA PHE A 64 21.49 5.48 14.20
C PHE A 64 21.91 4.90 12.83
N ASP A 65 21.36 3.76 12.43
CA ASP A 65 21.78 3.14 11.16
C ASP A 65 20.98 3.67 9.96
N ASP A 66 19.71 3.96 10.18
CA ASP A 66 18.74 4.19 9.11
C ASP A 66 18.20 5.63 9.05
N ALA A 67 18.47 6.49 10.05
CA ALA A 67 17.98 7.87 10.01
C ALA A 67 18.99 8.79 9.31
N PRO A 68 18.72 9.26 8.07
CA PRO A 68 19.66 10.13 7.36
C PRO A 68 19.87 11.45 8.09
N GLY A 69 18.82 12.00 8.70
CA GLY A 69 18.88 13.28 9.41
C GLY A 69 19.76 13.28 10.67
N LEU A 70 20.17 12.11 11.18
CA LEU A 70 21.00 12.00 12.38
C LEU A 70 22.48 11.78 12.07
N LEU A 71 22.79 10.93 11.08
CA LEU A 71 24.16 10.44 10.83
C LEU A 71 24.63 10.53 9.38
N ALA A 72 23.81 11.00 8.44
CA ALA A 72 24.28 11.25 7.08
C ALA A 72 24.94 12.64 6.92
N GLY A 73 24.80 13.51 7.91
CA GLY A 73 25.52 14.78 8.01
C GLY A 73 26.77 14.67 8.87
N ASP A 74 27.44 15.80 9.08
CA ASP A 74 28.71 15.89 9.83
C ASP A 74 28.48 16.24 11.32
N GLU A 75 27.23 16.25 11.79
CA GLU A 75 26.87 16.58 13.18
C GLU A 75 27.35 15.53 14.20
N PHE A 76 27.42 14.26 13.77
CA PHE A 76 27.91 13.16 14.61
C PHE A 76 28.78 12.21 13.77
N TRP A 77 29.98 11.92 14.26
CA TRP A 77 31.00 11.18 13.50
C TRP A 77 31.64 10.05 14.32
N ALA A 78 31.78 8.88 13.72
CA ALA A 78 32.48 7.75 14.31
C ALA A 78 33.92 7.66 13.78
N ILE A 79 34.91 7.93 14.64
CA ILE A 79 36.33 7.89 14.28
C ILE A 79 36.82 6.44 14.20
N HIS A 80 37.45 6.10 13.08
CA HIS A 80 38.04 4.79 12.81
C HIS A 80 39.19 4.49 13.77
N ASP A 81 39.00 3.45 14.59
CA ASP A 81 40.04 2.50 15.07
C ASP A 81 39.43 1.37 15.92
N GLY A 82 38.14 1.48 16.32
CA GLY A 82 37.33 0.37 16.87
C GLY A 82 35.90 0.30 16.32
N ALA A 83 35.59 1.11 15.30
CA ALA A 83 34.26 1.39 14.80
C ALA A 83 33.78 0.44 13.68
N GLU A 84 34.38 -0.75 13.53
CA GLU A 84 33.82 -1.77 12.63
C GLU A 84 32.40 -2.20 13.06
N SER A 85 32.02 -1.94 14.31
CA SER A 85 30.65 -2.17 14.80
C SER A 85 29.62 -1.13 14.35
N TYR A 86 30.02 0.05 13.87
CA TYR A 86 29.09 1.09 13.39
C TYR A 86 29.27 1.28 11.87
N SER A 87 28.49 0.50 11.11
CA SER A 87 28.50 0.47 9.64
C SER A 87 27.12 0.76 9.03
N GLY A 88 26.28 1.49 9.78
CA GLY A 88 24.97 1.94 9.34
C GLY A 88 25.02 2.72 8.02
N ASN A 89 23.96 2.62 7.25
CA ASN A 89 23.89 3.18 5.91
C ASN A 89 23.92 4.71 5.92
N ALA A 90 23.37 5.35 6.95
CA ALA A 90 23.49 6.80 7.15
C ALA A 90 24.96 7.27 7.23
N LEU A 91 25.80 6.60 8.03
CA LEU A 91 27.21 6.98 8.18
C LEU A 91 28.03 6.74 6.90
N LYS A 92 27.69 5.73 6.10
CA LYS A 92 28.31 5.52 4.78
C LYS A 92 28.02 6.69 3.84
N ILE A 93 26.82 7.27 3.90
CA ILE A 93 26.50 8.49 3.15
C ILE A 93 27.39 9.65 3.61
N ALA A 94 27.54 9.86 4.92
CA ALA A 94 28.40 10.92 5.47
C ALA A 94 29.89 10.75 5.07
N LYS A 95 30.36 9.50 4.94
CA LYS A 95 31.70 9.19 4.42
C LYS A 95 31.89 9.42 2.92
N GLY A 96 30.81 9.70 2.20
CA GLY A 96 30.82 9.88 0.75
C GLY A 96 30.77 8.58 -0.05
N ASP A 97 30.41 7.46 0.57
CA ASP A 97 30.34 6.13 -0.08
C ASP A 97 29.04 5.93 -0.88
N GLN A 98 28.24 6.97 -1.09
CA GLN A 98 26.93 6.87 -1.74
C GLN A 98 27.06 6.47 -3.23
N GLY A 99 26.23 5.52 -3.65
CA GLY A 99 26.21 4.98 -5.00
C GLY A 99 24.95 5.33 -5.78
N VAL A 100 25.05 5.38 -7.11
CA VAL A 100 23.90 5.66 -8.00
C VAL A 100 23.07 4.41 -8.34
N THR A 101 23.67 3.21 -8.25
CA THR A 101 23.03 1.95 -8.66
C THR A 101 22.23 1.29 -7.54
N ASN A 102 22.69 1.41 -6.30
CA ASN A 102 22.03 0.90 -5.11
C ASN A 102 22.20 1.93 -3.99
N PRO A 103 21.43 3.03 -4.04
CA PRO A 103 21.62 4.13 -3.10
C PRO A 103 21.27 3.69 -1.68
N TYR A 104 22.13 4.02 -0.73
CA TYR A 104 21.86 3.87 0.70
C TYR A 104 20.63 4.67 1.10
N LEU A 105 19.83 4.10 2.01
CA LEU A 105 18.60 4.70 2.51
C LEU A 105 17.62 5.04 1.36
N ASN A 106 17.37 4.09 0.46
CA ASN A 106 16.38 4.26 -0.59
C ASN A 106 14.97 4.19 -0.02
N TYR A 107 14.45 5.34 0.42
CA TYR A 107 13.09 5.50 0.92
C TYR A 107 12.01 5.47 -0.17
N TRP A 108 12.39 5.48 -1.44
CA TRP A 108 11.39 5.38 -2.51
C TRP A 108 10.87 3.95 -2.63
N ASP A 109 11.81 3.02 -2.82
CA ASP A 109 11.50 1.59 -3.05
C ASP A 109 11.63 0.73 -1.79
N GLY A 110 12.24 1.26 -0.73
CA GLY A 110 12.46 0.55 0.54
C GLY A 110 13.66 -0.38 0.53
N ALA A 111 14.80 0.09 0.03
CA ALA A 111 16.06 -0.66 -0.02
C ALA A 111 17.15 0.02 0.81
N GLU A 112 18.19 -0.74 1.15
CA GLU A 112 19.36 -0.24 1.88
C GLU A 112 19.02 0.55 3.16
N GLY A 113 18.09 0.05 3.98
CA GLY A 113 17.68 0.69 5.24
C GLY A 113 16.54 1.70 5.10
N GLY A 114 16.15 2.07 3.88
CA GLY A 114 14.99 2.93 3.62
C GLY A 114 13.65 2.21 3.82
N LYS A 115 12.64 2.93 4.28
CA LYS A 115 11.23 2.48 4.28
C LYS A 115 10.57 2.79 2.93
N PRO A 116 9.76 1.90 2.32
CA PRO A 116 9.19 2.13 0.99
C PRO A 116 8.01 3.12 1.01
N LEU A 117 8.30 4.42 0.98
CA LEU A 117 7.32 5.48 1.14
C LEU A 117 6.31 5.57 -0.01
N PHE A 118 6.67 5.17 -1.23
CA PHE A 118 5.69 5.12 -2.34
C PHE A 118 4.61 4.06 -2.13
N ARG A 119 4.94 2.98 -1.39
CA ARG A 119 3.93 2.01 -0.96
C ARG A 119 3.04 2.62 0.13
N ALA A 120 3.63 3.33 1.09
CA ALA A 120 2.90 4.04 2.13
C ALA A 120 1.88 5.03 1.54
N ILE A 121 2.32 5.88 0.60
CA ILE A 121 1.47 6.86 -0.11
C ILE A 121 0.31 6.15 -0.82
N ARG A 122 0.56 5.00 -1.46
CA ARG A 122 -0.48 4.21 -2.12
C ARG A 122 -1.52 3.72 -1.11
N GLU A 123 -1.09 3.21 0.02
CA GLU A 123 -2.00 2.74 1.07
C GLU A 123 -2.82 3.89 1.66
N CYS A 124 -2.21 5.05 1.89
CA CYS A 124 -2.95 6.26 2.28
C CYS A 124 -4.02 6.64 1.23
N ASN A 125 -3.71 6.57 -0.06
CA ASN A 125 -4.70 6.84 -1.12
C ASN A 125 -5.86 5.83 -1.07
N ILE A 126 -5.56 4.53 -0.90
CA ILE A 126 -6.59 3.50 -0.77
C ILE A 126 -7.51 3.80 0.41
N PHE A 127 -6.95 4.23 1.56
CA PHE A 127 -7.77 4.62 2.70
C PHE A 127 -8.66 5.81 2.39
N LEU A 128 -8.11 6.89 1.83
CA LEU A 128 -8.86 8.11 1.49
C LEU A 128 -9.97 7.84 0.46
N GLU A 129 -9.79 6.90 -0.47
CA GLU A 129 -10.81 6.50 -1.45
C GLU A 129 -11.95 5.66 -0.85
N ASN A 130 -11.77 5.11 0.35
CA ASN A 130 -12.71 4.18 0.97
C ASN A 130 -13.23 4.60 2.35
N VAL A 131 -12.68 5.66 2.95
CA VAL A 131 -13.09 6.16 4.28
C VAL A 131 -14.58 6.50 4.32
N ASP A 132 -15.14 7.01 3.23
CA ASP A 132 -16.57 7.35 3.10
C ASP A 132 -17.48 6.11 3.06
N LYS A 133 -16.93 4.93 2.74
CA LYS A 133 -17.68 3.69 2.58
C LYS A 133 -17.78 2.86 3.87
N ILE A 134 -17.06 3.27 4.92
CA ILE A 134 -17.05 2.57 6.20
C ILE A 134 -18.44 2.67 6.83
N PRO A 135 -19.12 1.54 7.13
CA PRO A 135 -20.42 1.56 7.77
C PRO A 135 -20.29 1.94 9.25
N ASP A 136 -21.31 2.63 9.78
CA ASP A 136 -21.47 2.97 11.20
C ASP A 136 -20.28 3.71 11.83
N ILE A 137 -19.51 4.46 11.04
CA ILE A 137 -18.48 5.38 11.53
C ILE A 137 -19.11 6.73 11.91
N GLU A 138 -18.71 7.27 13.06
CA GLU A 138 -19.10 8.62 13.49
C GLU A 138 -18.46 9.66 12.59
N GLU A 139 -19.16 10.77 12.32
CA GLU A 139 -18.65 11.82 11.42
C GLU A 139 -17.34 12.43 11.94
N LEU A 140 -17.23 12.63 13.26
CA LEU A 140 -16.01 13.12 13.89
C LEU A 140 -14.83 12.16 13.68
N ASP A 141 -15.05 10.85 13.83
CA ASP A 141 -14.02 9.83 13.57
C ASP A 141 -13.60 9.86 12.10
N ARG A 142 -14.56 10.00 11.17
CA ARG A 142 -14.29 10.08 9.74
C ARG A 142 -13.43 11.30 9.39
N GLU A 143 -13.78 12.47 9.89
CA GLU A 143 -13.04 13.72 9.68
C GLU A 143 -11.61 13.60 10.25
N ASN A 144 -11.48 13.09 11.47
CA ASN A 144 -10.18 12.91 12.13
C ASN A 144 -9.29 11.93 11.35
N TRP A 145 -9.80 10.74 11.02
CA TRP A 145 -9.03 9.73 10.28
C TRP A 145 -8.63 10.22 8.88
N THR A 146 -9.51 10.98 8.22
CA THR A 146 -9.20 11.61 6.94
C THR A 146 -8.07 12.62 7.09
N GLY A 147 -8.12 13.47 8.12
CA GLY A 147 -7.07 14.44 8.43
C GLY A 147 -5.73 13.79 8.77
N GLU A 148 -5.76 12.74 9.60
CA GLU A 148 -4.59 11.94 9.95
C GLU A 148 -3.91 11.34 8.71
N VAL A 149 -4.69 10.68 7.84
CA VAL A 149 -4.13 10.04 6.63
C VAL A 149 -3.67 11.06 5.60
N LEU A 150 -4.34 12.21 5.48
CA LEU A 150 -3.85 13.32 4.65
C LEU A 150 -2.50 13.84 5.15
N PHE A 151 -2.34 14.00 6.46
CA PHE A 151 -1.06 14.39 7.06
C PHE A 151 0.02 13.34 6.78
N LEU A 152 -0.26 12.05 7.03
CA LEU A 152 0.69 10.98 6.78
C LEU A 152 1.12 10.93 5.31
N LYS A 153 0.16 11.00 4.38
CA LYS A 153 0.44 11.05 2.95
C LYS A 153 1.35 12.24 2.60
N ALA A 154 1.05 13.43 3.10
CA ALA A 154 1.87 14.61 2.85
C ALA A 154 3.27 14.47 3.46
N TYR A 155 3.38 13.91 4.66
CA TYR A 155 4.64 13.66 5.33
C TYR A 155 5.50 12.64 4.56
N TYR A 156 4.91 11.56 4.05
CA TYR A 156 5.60 10.59 3.20
C TYR A 156 6.01 11.14 1.84
N HIS A 157 5.36 12.19 1.34
CA HIS A 157 5.82 12.91 0.16
C HIS A 157 6.97 13.88 0.45
N PHE A 158 7.05 14.38 1.69
CA PHE A 158 8.09 15.30 2.12
C PHE A 158 9.42 14.59 2.39
N LEU A 159 9.36 13.40 3.00
CA LEU A 159 10.49 12.52 3.24
C LEU A 159 11.02 11.88 1.95
#